data_AF-X8JAA1-F1
#
_entry.id   AF-X8JAA1-F1
#
_cell.length_a   1.000
_cell.length_b   1.000
_cell.length_c   1.000
_cell.angle_alpha   90.00
_cell.angle_beta   90.00
_cell.angle_gamma   90.00
#
_symmetry.space_group_name_H-M   'P 1'
#
loop_
_entity.id
_entity.type
_entity.pdbx_description
1 polymer ?
#
loop_
_entity_poly.entity_id
_entity_poly.type
_entity_poly.pdbx_seq_one_letter_code
_entity_poly.pdbx_strand_id
1 'polypeptide(L)'
;MPPPFHDISYEVLDDNALQHAWWFIGGSASDTLAEIKSRIQVWSEDKHRCFKFVQLLLRAGFQLTPDRPEWLQFGFCGCKSDAEQTRLWVAYLKIVRTVTFDQFYNAYSKSSLPTLFSTHGLPITNPFVLDILGDVPRQTKSIWNLKQFALGYYQQLTVPVSIDYGFSNCEDEETIYSLQQVYRRIFVEAGVNPLKLHEACLQGNLFEYAKQLTRIDPKFAPLMRNVHSVEPP
;
A
#
# COMPACT_ATOMS: atom_id res chain seq x y z
N MET A 1 -10.85 -18.28 -15.38
CA MET A 1 -11.24 -16.93 -15.83
C MET A 1 -10.94 -15.94 -14.73
N PRO A 2 -10.25 -14.82 -15.04
CA PRO A 2 -10.06 -13.72 -14.09
C PRO A 2 -11.42 -13.11 -13.71
N PRO A 3 -11.62 -12.69 -12.45
CA PRO A 3 -12.81 -11.92 -12.09
C PRO A 3 -12.79 -10.57 -12.82
N PRO A 4 -13.97 -10.01 -13.16
CA PRO A 4 -14.03 -8.68 -13.76
C PRO A 4 -13.39 -7.64 -12.83
N PHE A 5 -12.53 -6.79 -13.38
CA PHE A 5 -11.98 -5.64 -12.64
C PHE A 5 -13.13 -4.73 -12.21
N HIS A 6 -13.21 -4.46 -10.92
CA HIS A 6 -14.05 -3.41 -10.38
C HIS A 6 -13.12 -2.38 -9.80
N ASP A 7 -12.95 -1.28 -10.52
CA ASP A 7 -12.16 -0.15 -10.04
C ASP A 7 -12.87 0.51 -8.85
N ILE A 8 -12.60 0.01 -7.65
CA ILE A 8 -13.08 0.59 -6.40
C ILE A 8 -12.13 1.68 -5.88
N SER A 9 -11.06 2.02 -6.63
CA SER A 9 -10.22 3.18 -6.29
C SER A 9 -11.01 4.49 -6.38
N TYR A 10 -12.05 4.47 -7.21
CA TYR A 10 -13.09 5.49 -7.38
C TYR A 10 -14.37 5.21 -6.60
N GLU A 11 -14.37 4.48 -5.48
CA GLU A 11 -15.38 4.79 -4.48
C GLU A 11 -15.16 6.25 -4.06
N VAL A 12 -15.75 7.15 -4.84
CA VAL A 12 -15.76 8.58 -4.66
C VAL A 12 -16.35 8.75 -3.28
N LEU A 13 -15.51 9.22 -2.37
CA LEU A 13 -15.98 9.68 -1.08
C LEU A 13 -17.04 10.72 -1.37
N ASP A 14 -18.27 10.43 -0.96
CA ASP A 14 -19.42 11.27 -1.28
C ASP A 14 -19.22 12.69 -0.74
N ASP A 15 -20.01 13.63 -1.25
CA ASP A 15 -19.91 15.04 -0.86
C ASP A 15 -20.10 15.24 0.65
N ASN A 16 -20.83 14.35 1.33
CA ASN A 16 -20.99 14.39 2.79
C ASN A 16 -19.68 14.01 3.51
N ALA A 17 -19.00 12.96 3.07
CA ALA A 17 -17.70 12.53 3.60
C ALA A 17 -16.63 13.60 3.36
N LEU A 18 -16.67 14.26 2.19
CA LEU A 18 -15.82 15.42 1.88
C LEU A 18 -16.03 16.55 2.89
N GLN A 19 -17.28 16.97 3.08
CA GLN A 19 -17.62 18.08 3.96
C GLN A 19 -17.31 17.77 5.43
N HIS A 20 -17.60 16.55 5.88
CA HIS A 20 -17.31 16.12 7.25
C HIS A 20 -15.80 16.12 7.54
N ALA A 21 -14.99 15.60 6.62
CA ALA A 21 -13.54 15.63 6.79
C ALA A 21 -12.98 17.06 6.72
N TRP A 22 -13.54 17.92 5.86
CA TRP A 22 -13.17 19.34 5.80
C TRP A 22 -13.35 20.02 7.15
N TRP A 23 -14.50 19.84 7.81
CA TRP A 23 -14.74 20.39 9.14
C TRP A 23 -13.82 19.77 10.19
N PHE A 24 -13.61 18.46 10.13
CA PHE A 24 -12.74 17.75 11.06
C PHE A 24 -11.31 18.30 11.05
N ILE A 25 -10.77 18.66 9.88
CA ILE A 25 -9.43 19.22 9.75
C ILE A 25 -9.34 20.72 10.09
N GLY A 26 -10.44 21.34 10.52
CA GLY A 26 -10.51 22.76 10.88
C GLY A 26 -10.97 23.70 9.76
N GLY A 27 -11.51 23.16 8.66
CA GLY A 27 -12.15 23.94 7.60
C GLY A 27 -13.45 24.62 8.07
N SER A 28 -13.85 25.71 7.41
CA SER A 28 -15.02 26.47 7.85
C SER A 28 -16.33 25.70 7.62
N ALA A 29 -17.23 25.76 8.60
CA ALA A 29 -18.59 25.24 8.47
C ALA A 29 -19.42 25.97 7.41
N SER A 30 -19.04 27.21 7.08
CA SER A 30 -19.71 28.04 6.08
C SER A 30 -19.23 27.79 4.65
N ASP A 31 -18.13 27.06 4.45
CA ASP A 31 -17.62 26.79 3.11
C ASP A 31 -18.58 25.86 2.35
N THR A 32 -18.97 26.27 1.14
CA THR A 32 -19.76 25.46 0.21
C THR A 32 -18.92 24.35 -0.39
N LEU A 33 -19.56 23.28 -0.89
CA LEU A 33 -18.86 22.18 -1.56
C LEU A 33 -17.97 22.64 -2.72
N ALA A 34 -18.41 23.66 -3.48
CA ALA A 34 -17.63 24.22 -4.58
C ALA A 34 -16.35 24.91 -4.09
N GLU A 35 -16.45 25.67 -3.00
CA GLU A 35 -15.29 26.33 -2.37
C GLU A 35 -14.33 25.31 -1.77
N ILE A 36 -14.85 24.28 -1.10
CA ILE A 36 -14.04 23.17 -0.56
C ILE A 36 -13.26 22.49 -1.70
N LYS A 37 -13.95 22.09 -2.78
CA LYS A 37 -13.32 21.43 -3.94
C LYS A 37 -12.26 22.32 -4.59
N SER A 38 -12.54 23.62 -4.76
CA SER A 38 -11.58 24.60 -5.31
C SER A 38 -10.32 24.74 -4.45
N ARG A 39 -10.48 24.84 -3.12
CA ARG A 39 -9.35 24.92 -2.19
C ARG A 39 -8.51 23.65 -2.16
N ILE A 40 -9.15 22.49 -2.22
CA ILE A 40 -8.46 21.21 -2.26
C ILE A 40 -7.73 21.04 -3.59
N GLN A 41 -8.27 21.49 -4.72
CA GLN A 41 -7.68 21.28 -6.04
C GLN A 41 -6.23 21.73 -6.16
N VAL A 42 -5.84 22.80 -5.46
CA VAL A 42 -4.48 23.36 -5.51
C VAL A 42 -3.49 22.72 -4.52
N TRP A 43 -3.92 21.70 -3.76
CA TRP A 43 -3.05 21.00 -2.81
C TRP A 43 -1.99 20.14 -3.51
N SER A 44 -0.91 19.87 -2.79
CA SER A 44 0.07 18.86 -3.20
C SER A 44 -0.53 17.47 -3.13
N GLU A 45 0.01 16.54 -3.94
CA GLU A 45 -0.46 15.15 -3.97
C GLU A 45 -0.42 14.49 -2.58
N ASP A 46 0.64 14.73 -1.79
CA ASP A 46 0.75 14.21 -0.43
C ASP A 46 -0.34 14.78 0.50
N LYS A 47 -0.74 16.03 0.32
CA LYS A 47 -1.83 16.64 1.10
C LYS A 47 -3.18 16.08 0.68
N HIS A 48 -3.40 15.82 -0.61
CA HIS A 48 -4.58 15.08 -1.08
C HIS A 48 -4.65 13.67 -0.49
N ARG A 49 -3.54 12.92 -0.52
CA ARG A 49 -3.46 11.56 0.05
C ARG A 49 -3.81 11.56 1.53
N CYS A 50 -3.23 12.49 2.31
CA CYS A 50 -3.54 12.64 3.73
C CYS A 50 -5.01 12.97 3.98
N PHE A 51 -5.58 13.89 3.20
CA PHE A 51 -6.97 14.28 3.36
C PHE A 51 -7.93 13.13 3.02
N LYS A 52 -7.67 12.43 1.90
CA LYS A 52 -8.43 11.24 1.51
C LYS A 52 -8.35 10.15 2.58
N PHE A 53 -7.18 9.95 3.17
CA PHE A 53 -7.03 8.99 4.26
C PHE A 53 -7.81 9.40 5.52
N VAL A 54 -7.84 10.69 5.89
CA VAL A 54 -8.70 11.19 6.98
C VAL A 54 -10.18 10.93 6.69
N GLN A 55 -10.65 11.15 5.45
CA GLN A 55 -12.02 10.82 5.07
C GLN A 55 -12.34 9.33 5.30
N LEU A 56 -11.41 8.42 4.96
CA LEU A 56 -11.57 6.98 5.19
C LEU A 56 -11.58 6.65 6.69
N LEU A 57 -10.67 7.25 7.46
CA LEU A 57 -10.57 7.06 8.92
C LEU A 57 -11.89 7.41 9.64
N LEU A 58 -12.57 8.47 9.20
CA LEU A 58 -13.80 8.96 9.83
C LEU A 58 -15.05 8.15 9.42
N ARG A 59 -14.96 7.27 8.42
CA ARG A 59 -16.09 6.45 7.98
C ARG A 59 -16.29 5.27 8.93
N ALA A 60 -17.43 5.25 9.61
CA ALA A 60 -17.78 4.18 10.54
C ALA A 60 -17.80 2.82 9.84
N GLY A 61 -17.15 1.82 10.45
CA GLY A 61 -17.10 0.44 9.94
C GLY A 61 -16.20 0.24 8.71
N PHE A 62 -15.51 1.28 8.23
CA PHE A 62 -14.64 1.13 7.07
C PHE A 62 -13.39 0.31 7.41
N GLN A 63 -13.02 -0.57 6.49
CA GLN A 63 -11.79 -1.37 6.54
C GLN A 63 -10.99 -1.13 5.28
N LEU A 64 -9.69 -0.89 5.45
CA LEU A 64 -8.81 -0.61 4.32
C LEU A 64 -8.35 -1.92 3.68
N THR A 65 -8.65 -2.09 2.40
CA THR A 65 -8.29 -3.29 1.63
C THR A 65 -7.09 -3.04 0.71
N PRO A 66 -6.38 -4.10 0.27
CA PRO A 66 -5.26 -3.96 -0.67
C PRO A 66 -5.59 -3.19 -1.95
N ASP A 67 -6.85 -3.18 -2.37
CA ASP A 67 -7.34 -2.49 -3.56
C ASP A 67 -7.12 -0.98 -3.56
N ARG A 68 -6.92 -0.40 -2.37
CA ARG A 68 -6.77 1.04 -2.18
C ARG A 68 -5.30 1.43 -2.03
N PRO A 69 -4.83 2.47 -2.73
CA PRO A 69 -3.45 2.94 -2.62
C PRO A 69 -3.10 3.36 -1.19
N GLU A 70 -4.08 3.81 -0.40
CA GLU A 70 -3.89 4.19 1.00
C GLU A 70 -3.41 3.01 1.86
N TRP A 71 -3.74 1.76 1.48
CA TRP A 71 -3.28 0.56 2.18
C TRP A 71 -1.76 0.41 2.14
N LEU A 72 -1.17 0.73 0.99
CA LEU A 72 0.27 0.83 0.80
C LEU A 72 0.81 2.12 1.45
N GLN A 73 0.25 3.27 1.08
CA GLN A 73 0.78 4.60 1.44
C GLN A 73 0.85 4.85 2.95
N PHE A 74 -0.06 4.26 3.75
CA PHE A 74 -0.11 4.41 5.20
C PHE A 74 0.39 3.17 5.95
N GLY A 75 1.04 2.24 5.25
CA GLY A 75 1.80 1.15 5.86
C GLY A 75 0.97 -0.07 6.28
N PHE A 76 -0.33 -0.12 6.00
CA PHE A 76 -1.19 -1.27 6.33
C PHE A 76 -0.74 -2.55 5.61
N CYS A 77 -0.12 -2.41 4.43
CA CYS A 77 0.55 -3.51 3.72
C CYS A 77 1.61 -4.25 4.57
N GLY A 78 2.21 -3.59 5.56
CA GLY A 78 3.19 -4.19 6.47
C GLY A 78 2.57 -5.02 7.60
N CYS A 79 1.26 -4.91 7.85
CA CYS A 79 0.59 -5.69 8.88
C CYS A 79 0.51 -7.18 8.51
N LYS A 80 0.66 -8.04 9.52
CA LYS A 80 0.65 -9.50 9.38
C LYS A 80 -0.71 -10.13 9.68
N SER A 81 -1.62 -9.38 10.29
CA SER A 81 -2.93 -9.85 10.70
C SER A 81 -3.94 -8.70 10.78
N ASP A 82 -5.23 -9.04 10.78
CA ASP A 82 -6.32 -8.06 10.94
C ASP A 82 -6.27 -7.37 12.30
N ALA A 83 -5.76 -8.05 13.33
CA ALA A 83 -5.53 -7.47 14.64
C ALA A 83 -4.40 -6.42 14.63
N GLU A 84 -3.35 -6.60 13.83
CA GLU A 84 -2.35 -5.55 13.59
C GLU A 84 -2.92 -4.38 12.80
N GLN A 85 -3.66 -4.65 11.72
CA GLN A 85 -4.31 -3.60 10.92
C GLN A 85 -5.27 -2.76 11.77
N THR A 86 -6.08 -3.41 12.61
CA THR A 86 -7.02 -2.74 13.51
C THR A 86 -6.29 -1.86 14.53
N ARG A 87 -5.19 -2.35 15.12
CA ARG A 87 -4.37 -1.55 16.04
C ARG A 87 -3.75 -0.32 15.36
N LEU A 88 -3.24 -0.50 14.13
CA LEU A 88 -2.69 0.60 13.34
C LEU A 88 -3.77 1.63 12.98
N TRP A 89 -4.96 1.17 12.57
CA TRP A 89 -6.13 2.01 12.29
C TRP A 89 -6.54 2.86 13.51
N VAL A 90 -6.66 2.23 14.68
CA VAL A 90 -6.98 2.91 15.95
C VAL A 90 -5.89 3.92 16.32
N ALA A 91 -4.61 3.60 16.10
CA ALA A 91 -3.52 4.52 16.37
C ALA A 91 -3.57 5.74 15.44
N TYR A 92 -3.81 5.56 14.13
CA TYR A 92 -4.05 6.67 13.21
C TYR A 92 -5.23 7.54 13.63
N LEU A 93 -6.37 6.93 13.99
CA LEU A 93 -7.54 7.64 14.51
C LEU A 93 -7.22 8.52 15.73
N LYS A 94 -6.40 8.02 16.66
CA LYS A 94 -5.95 8.80 17.83
C LYS A 94 -5.06 9.96 17.41
N ILE A 95 -4.09 9.72 16.51
CA ILE A 95 -3.19 10.77 16.01
C ILE A 95 -3.97 11.89 15.33
N VAL A 96 -4.82 11.58 14.34
CA VAL A 96 -5.55 12.62 13.58
C VAL A 96 -6.55 13.41 14.44
N ARG A 97 -6.95 12.88 15.60
CA ARG A 97 -7.77 13.61 16.60
C ARG A 97 -6.96 14.45 17.57
N THR A 98 -5.65 14.20 17.68
CA THR A 98 -4.77 14.85 18.67
C THR A 98 -3.95 15.97 18.03
N VAL A 99 -3.53 15.80 16.78
CA VAL A 99 -2.68 16.76 16.05
C VAL A 99 -3.48 17.51 15.00
N THR A 100 -2.98 18.68 14.57
CA THR A 100 -3.60 19.40 13.44
C THR A 100 -3.37 18.64 12.13
N PHE A 101 -4.24 18.86 11.15
CA PHE A 101 -4.07 18.25 9.83
C PHE A 101 -2.75 18.61 9.17
N ASP A 102 -2.28 19.86 9.31
CA ASP A 102 -0.99 20.26 8.78
C ASP A 102 0.17 19.56 9.51
N GLN A 103 0.09 19.30 10.82
CA GLN A 103 1.09 18.49 11.53
C GLN A 103 1.13 17.05 10.99
N PHE A 104 -0.04 16.43 10.81
CA PHE A 104 -0.15 15.08 10.26
C PHE A 104 0.39 15.00 8.83
N TYR A 105 -0.05 15.88 7.94
CA TYR A 105 0.41 15.97 6.56
C TYR A 105 1.92 16.25 6.47
N ASN A 106 2.46 17.16 7.28
CA ASN A 106 3.89 17.44 7.30
C ASN A 106 4.72 16.25 7.78
N ALA A 107 4.20 15.47 8.73
CA ALA A 107 4.86 14.23 9.16
C ALA A 107 4.81 13.18 8.05
N TYR A 108 3.69 13.06 7.35
CA TYR A 108 3.57 12.21 6.18
C TYR A 108 4.58 12.61 5.11
N SER A 109 4.58 13.86 4.64
CA SER A 109 5.42 14.36 3.53
C SER A 109 6.93 14.22 3.78
N LYS A 110 7.35 14.22 5.05
CA LYS A 110 8.75 14.07 5.48
C LYS A 110 9.15 12.65 5.90
N SER A 111 8.30 11.64 5.64
CA SER A 111 8.49 10.25 6.11
C SER A 111 8.76 10.15 7.62
N SER A 112 8.11 11.01 8.42
CA SER A 112 8.30 11.10 9.88
C SER A 112 7.03 10.76 10.67
N LEU A 113 6.06 10.08 10.05
CA LEU A 113 4.93 9.48 10.75
C LEU A 113 5.37 8.57 11.91
N PRO A 114 6.38 7.68 11.79
CA PRO A 114 6.82 6.88 12.92
C PRO A 114 7.26 7.71 14.13
N THR A 115 7.95 8.82 13.87
CA THR A 115 8.34 9.79 14.90
C THR A 115 7.11 10.45 15.52
N LEU A 116 6.18 10.95 14.70
CA LEU A 116 4.94 11.56 15.18
C LEU A 116 4.14 10.62 16.08
N PHE A 117 4.05 9.34 15.71
CA PHE A 117 3.39 8.30 16.51
C PHE A 117 4.09 8.10 17.85
N SER A 118 5.43 8.01 17.82
CA SER A 118 6.24 7.80 19.02
C SER A 118 6.14 8.97 20.01
N THR A 119 6.16 10.23 19.53
CA THR A 119 6.03 11.41 20.41
C THR A 119 4.66 11.52 21.08
N HIS A 120 3.64 10.85 20.54
CA HIS A 120 2.29 10.79 21.11
C HIS A 120 2.02 9.48 21.88
N GLY A 121 3.06 8.72 22.23
CA GLY A 121 2.94 7.50 23.04
C GLY A 121 2.31 6.32 22.31
N LEU A 122 2.32 6.33 20.97
CA LEU A 122 1.77 5.27 20.11
C LEU A 122 2.85 4.68 19.19
N PRO A 123 4.02 4.23 19.69
CA PRO A 123 5.13 3.83 18.83
C PRO A 123 4.75 2.70 17.87
N ILE A 124 5.12 2.85 16.60
CA ILE A 124 5.01 1.79 15.59
C ILE A 124 6.23 0.88 15.76
N THR A 125 6.00 -0.39 16.13
CA THR A 125 7.07 -1.36 16.35
C THR A 125 7.19 -2.41 15.24
N ASN A 126 6.20 -2.50 14.34
CA ASN A 126 6.24 -3.45 13.25
C ASN A 126 7.30 -2.98 12.21
N PRO A 127 8.37 -3.76 11.97
CA PRO A 127 9.46 -3.35 11.09
C PRO A 127 9.02 -3.18 9.62
N PHE A 128 7.98 -3.90 9.18
CA PHE A 128 7.45 -3.77 7.82
C PHE A 128 6.65 -2.48 7.64
N VAL A 129 5.91 -2.07 8.67
CA VAL A 129 5.22 -0.78 8.66
C VAL A 129 6.25 0.35 8.69
N LEU A 130 7.30 0.21 9.49
CA LEU A 130 8.41 1.18 9.54
C LEU A 130 9.15 1.29 8.21
N ASP A 131 9.42 0.17 7.54
CA ASP A 131 10.04 0.14 6.21
C ASP A 131 9.26 0.99 5.20
N ILE A 132 7.93 0.86 5.22
CA ILE A 132 7.04 1.60 4.30
C ILE A 132 6.97 3.10 4.67
N LEU A 133 6.87 3.42 5.97
CA LEU A 133 6.63 4.78 6.44
C LEU A 133 7.91 5.63 6.61
N GLY A 134 9.06 4.99 6.73
CA GLY A 134 10.34 5.62 7.12
C GLY A 134 11.34 5.87 6.00
N ASP A 135 11.13 5.35 4.79
CA ASP A 135 12.10 5.51 3.69
C ASP A 135 12.17 6.99 3.20
N VAL A 136 13.39 7.54 3.12
CA VAL A 136 13.72 8.87 2.58
C VAL A 136 14.84 8.75 1.53
N PRO A 137 14.67 9.26 0.30
CA PRO A 137 13.40 9.72 -0.29
C PRO A 137 12.39 8.57 -0.33
N ARG A 138 11.10 8.89 -0.37
CA ARG A 138 10.00 7.90 -0.31
C ARG A 138 10.03 6.98 -1.55
N GLN A 139 10.91 5.98 -1.53
CA GLN A 139 11.05 4.96 -2.56
C GLN A 139 10.49 3.67 -1.99
N THR A 140 9.18 3.49 -2.12
CA THR A 140 8.52 2.27 -1.70
C THR A 140 9.11 1.10 -2.46
N LYS A 141 9.77 0.18 -1.75
CA LYS A 141 10.34 -1.05 -2.32
C LYS A 141 9.28 -1.76 -3.16
N SER A 142 9.67 -2.24 -4.35
CA SER A 142 8.74 -2.82 -5.33
C SER A 142 7.94 -4.01 -4.78
N ILE A 143 8.46 -4.69 -3.75
CA ILE A 143 7.81 -5.78 -3.05
C ILE A 143 6.48 -5.39 -2.42
N TRP A 144 6.36 -4.16 -1.92
CA TRP A 144 5.12 -3.71 -1.30
C TRP A 144 4.03 -3.49 -2.36
N ASN A 145 4.43 -3.00 -3.54
CA ASN A 145 3.56 -2.91 -4.71
C ASN A 145 3.17 -4.32 -5.22
N LEU A 146 4.11 -5.28 -5.22
CA LEU A 146 3.81 -6.67 -5.55
C LEU A 146 2.78 -7.27 -4.58
N LYS A 147 2.98 -7.05 -3.27
CA LYS A 147 2.05 -7.54 -2.25
C LYS A 147 0.66 -6.94 -2.43
N GLN A 148 0.58 -5.65 -2.75
CA GLN A 148 -0.69 -5.00 -3.05
C GLN A 148 -1.36 -5.62 -4.29
N PHE A 149 -0.63 -5.74 -5.39
CA PHE A 149 -1.10 -6.35 -6.63
C PHE A 149 -1.55 -7.80 -6.44
N ALA A 150 -0.83 -8.61 -5.66
CA ALA A 150 -1.14 -10.01 -5.44
C ALA A 150 -2.37 -10.24 -4.55
N LEU A 151 -2.63 -9.33 -3.61
CA LEU A 151 -3.72 -9.45 -2.64
C LEU A 151 -5.00 -8.72 -3.08
N GLY A 152 -4.87 -7.66 -3.87
CA GLY A 152 -5.99 -6.90 -4.42
C GLY A 152 -6.66 -7.54 -5.64
N TYR A 153 -7.80 -6.97 -6.02
CA TYR A 153 -8.57 -7.23 -7.21
C TYR A 153 -7.99 -6.43 -8.37
N TYR A 154 -7.24 -7.13 -9.23
CA TYR A 154 -6.83 -6.72 -10.57
C TYR A 154 -6.35 -5.25 -10.69
N GLN A 155 -5.47 -4.83 -9.78
CA GLN A 155 -4.84 -3.50 -9.86
C GLN A 155 -3.93 -3.38 -11.10
N GLN A 156 -3.73 -2.15 -11.57
CA GLN A 156 -2.78 -1.89 -12.64
C GLN A 156 -1.36 -2.35 -12.24
N LEU A 157 -0.78 -3.19 -13.08
CA LEU A 157 0.60 -3.66 -12.91
C LEU A 157 1.56 -2.47 -13.01
N THR A 158 2.28 -2.15 -11.94
CA THR A 158 3.28 -1.09 -11.96
C THR A 158 4.55 -1.56 -12.67
N VAL A 159 5.29 -0.64 -13.28
CA VAL A 159 6.53 -0.97 -14.00
C VAL A 159 7.54 -1.74 -13.12
N PRO A 160 7.81 -1.34 -11.86
CA PRO A 160 8.71 -2.11 -10.99
C PRO A 160 8.20 -3.52 -10.74
N VAL A 161 6.89 -3.69 -10.54
CA VAL A 161 6.32 -5.03 -10.32
C VAL A 161 6.44 -5.89 -11.57
N SER A 162 6.21 -5.28 -12.74
CA SER A 162 6.30 -5.95 -14.03
C SER A 162 7.67 -6.57 -14.28
N ILE A 163 8.73 -5.78 -14.06
CA ILE A 163 10.11 -6.15 -14.34
C ILE A 163 10.70 -7.05 -13.24
N ASP A 164 10.55 -6.67 -11.97
CA ASP A 164 11.25 -7.33 -10.85
C ASP A 164 10.73 -8.74 -10.59
N TYR A 165 9.42 -8.96 -10.79
CA TYR A 165 8.72 -10.17 -10.37
C TYR A 165 8.21 -11.03 -11.54
N GLY A 166 8.66 -10.74 -12.75
CA GLY A 166 8.52 -11.65 -13.88
C GLY A 166 7.23 -11.54 -14.68
N PHE A 167 6.40 -10.53 -14.43
CA PHE A 167 5.17 -10.33 -15.19
C PHE A 167 5.43 -9.78 -16.60
N SER A 168 6.57 -9.12 -16.85
CA SER A 168 7.00 -8.73 -18.20
C SER A 168 7.26 -9.93 -19.11
N ASN A 169 7.45 -11.13 -18.53
CA ASN A 169 7.68 -12.37 -19.26
C ASN A 169 6.37 -13.13 -19.56
N CYS A 170 5.22 -12.64 -19.07
CA CYS A 170 3.92 -13.25 -19.35
C CYS A 170 3.41 -12.82 -20.73
N GLU A 171 2.90 -13.78 -21.51
CA GLU A 171 2.41 -13.53 -22.88
C GLU A 171 0.94 -13.07 -22.92
N ASP A 172 0.15 -13.43 -21.90
CA ASP A 172 -1.28 -13.19 -21.84
C ASP A 172 -1.79 -12.91 -20.40
N GLU A 173 -3.04 -12.44 -20.31
CA GLU A 173 -3.71 -12.15 -19.04
C GLU A 173 -3.89 -13.39 -18.15
N GLU A 174 -4.06 -14.58 -18.75
CA GLU A 174 -4.22 -15.83 -18.00
C GLU A 174 -2.93 -16.21 -17.26
N THR A 175 -1.78 -15.99 -17.90
CA THR A 175 -0.45 -16.22 -17.34
C THR A 175 -0.14 -15.18 -16.27
N ILE A 176 -0.48 -13.90 -16.50
CA ILE A 176 -0.38 -12.84 -15.47
C ILE A 176 -1.20 -13.23 -14.24
N TYR A 177 -2.46 -13.62 -14.42
CA TYR A 177 -3.34 -14.03 -13.32
C TYR A 177 -2.78 -15.27 -12.60
N SER A 178 -2.28 -16.26 -13.35
CA SER A 178 -1.69 -17.47 -12.76
C SER A 178 -0.45 -17.16 -11.91
N LEU A 179 0.42 -16.27 -12.38
CA LEU A 179 1.60 -15.82 -11.63
C LEU A 179 1.21 -14.97 -10.41
N GLN A 180 0.20 -14.11 -10.54
CA GLN A 180 -0.39 -13.37 -9.42
C GLN A 180 -0.89 -14.32 -8.32
N GLN A 181 -1.55 -15.43 -8.68
CA GLN A 181 -2.00 -16.44 -7.71
C GLN A 181 -0.84 -17.18 -7.03
N VAL A 182 0.32 -17.31 -7.67
CA VAL A 182 1.54 -17.81 -7.00
C VAL A 182 1.97 -16.85 -5.90
N TYR A 183 2.11 -15.55 -6.22
CA TYR A 183 2.48 -14.55 -5.21
C TYR A 183 1.44 -14.39 -4.11
N ARG A 184 0.14 -14.47 -4.44
CA ARG A 184 -0.95 -14.46 -3.44
C ARG A 184 -0.76 -15.57 -2.42
N ARG A 185 -0.50 -16.80 -2.87
CA ARG A 185 -0.23 -17.94 -1.96
C ARG A 185 1.02 -17.71 -1.11
N ILE A 186 2.09 -17.17 -1.69
CA ILE A 186 3.31 -16.82 -0.94
C ILE A 186 3.00 -15.85 0.21
N PHE A 187 2.21 -14.80 -0.03
CA PHE A 187 1.89 -13.80 0.98
C PHE A 187 0.84 -14.25 2.01
N VAL A 188 -0.11 -15.11 1.62
CA VAL A 188 -1.21 -15.55 2.50
C VAL A 188 -0.85 -16.81 3.28
N GLU A 189 -0.31 -17.83 2.63
CA GLU A 189 -0.20 -19.18 3.20
C GLU A 189 1.15 -19.40 3.89
N ALA A 190 2.24 -18.85 3.33
CA ALA A 190 3.59 -19.13 3.81
C ALA A 190 4.09 -18.14 4.88
N GLY A 191 3.31 -17.11 5.25
CA GLY A 191 3.67 -16.15 6.29
C GLY A 191 5.01 -15.43 6.05
N VAL A 192 5.34 -15.22 4.77
CA VAL A 192 6.69 -14.84 4.32
C VAL A 192 7.08 -13.44 4.78
N ASN A 193 8.37 -13.26 5.09
CA ASN A 193 8.97 -11.94 5.20
C ASN A 193 9.11 -11.31 3.79
N PRO A 194 8.32 -10.29 3.43
CA PRO A 194 8.36 -9.72 2.08
C PRO A 194 9.75 -9.19 1.72
N LEU A 195 10.47 -8.61 2.68
CA LEU A 195 11.80 -8.06 2.45
C LEU A 195 12.81 -9.14 2.00
N LYS A 196 12.71 -10.37 2.51
CA LYS A 196 13.54 -11.49 2.04
C LYS A 196 13.19 -11.93 0.61
N LEU A 197 11.91 -11.86 0.24
CA LEU A 197 11.51 -12.13 -1.15
C LEU A 197 12.04 -11.04 -2.09
N HIS A 198 12.08 -9.79 -1.62
CA HIS A 198 12.70 -8.68 -2.34
C HIS A 198 14.22 -8.87 -2.49
N GLU A 199 14.92 -9.27 -1.43
CA GLU A 199 16.36 -9.60 -1.48
C GLU A 199 16.63 -10.73 -2.49
N ALA A 200 15.85 -11.81 -2.46
CA ALA A 200 15.99 -12.91 -3.43
C ALA A 200 15.74 -12.45 -4.88
N CYS A 201 14.80 -11.52 -5.08
CA CYS A 201 14.57 -10.86 -6.35
C CYS A 201 15.82 -10.09 -6.81
N LEU A 202 16.40 -9.25 -5.95
CA LEU A 202 17.61 -8.48 -6.28
C LEU A 202 18.84 -9.37 -6.55
N GLN A 203 18.86 -10.60 -6.02
CA GLN A 203 19.93 -11.58 -6.24
C GLN A 203 19.71 -12.49 -7.46
N GLY A 204 18.64 -12.31 -8.24
CA GLY A 204 18.28 -13.19 -9.35
C GLY A 204 17.84 -14.61 -8.93
N ASN A 205 17.58 -14.83 -7.64
CA ASN A 205 17.24 -16.14 -7.04
C ASN A 205 15.75 -16.27 -6.70
N LEU A 206 14.90 -15.45 -7.33
CA LEU A 206 13.49 -15.30 -7.00
C LEU A 206 12.72 -16.64 -7.03
N PHE A 207 12.87 -17.41 -8.11
CA PHE A 207 12.17 -18.69 -8.26
C PHE A 207 12.61 -19.73 -7.24
N GLU A 208 13.93 -19.88 -7.02
CA GLU A 208 14.46 -20.86 -6.07
C GLU A 208 14.09 -20.52 -4.63
N TYR A 209 14.10 -19.24 -4.26
CA TYR A 209 13.60 -18.81 -2.96
C TYR A 209 12.10 -19.07 -2.83
N ALA A 210 11.30 -18.72 -3.84
CA ALA A 210 9.85 -18.91 -3.80
C ALA A 210 9.43 -20.39 -3.66
N LYS A 211 10.17 -21.31 -4.31
CA LYS A 211 9.96 -22.78 -4.19
C LYS A 211 10.19 -23.33 -2.79
N GLN A 212 11.02 -22.67 -1.97
CA GLN A 212 11.23 -23.07 -0.58
C GLN A 212 10.04 -22.69 0.32
N LEU A 213 9.20 -21.75 -0.13
CA LEU A 213 8.09 -21.20 0.65
C LEU A 213 6.77 -21.90 0.35
N THR A 214 6.54 -22.27 -0.91
CA THR A 214 5.31 -22.96 -1.33
C THR A 214 5.56 -23.82 -2.57
N ARG A 215 4.62 -24.70 -2.88
CA ARG A 215 4.68 -25.52 -4.10
C ARG A 215 4.38 -24.65 -5.32
N ILE A 216 5.40 -24.44 -6.14
CA ILE A 216 5.33 -23.69 -7.39
C ILE A 216 5.57 -24.65 -8.56
N ASP A 217 4.74 -24.53 -9.59
CA ASP A 217 4.89 -25.29 -10.82
C ASP A 217 6.19 -24.86 -11.56
N PRO A 218 7.04 -25.81 -12.00
CA PRO A 218 8.24 -25.51 -12.79
C PRO A 218 8.01 -24.60 -14.00
N LYS A 219 6.79 -24.53 -14.56
CA LYS A 219 6.45 -23.61 -15.66
C LYS A 219 6.64 -22.13 -15.32
N PHE A 220 6.63 -21.76 -14.03
CA PHE A 220 6.88 -20.37 -13.59
C PHE A 220 8.37 -20.02 -13.50
N ALA A 221 9.28 -21.00 -13.57
CA ALA A 221 10.73 -20.77 -13.54
C ALA A 221 11.23 -19.78 -14.60
N PRO A 222 10.87 -19.91 -15.91
CA PRO A 222 11.28 -18.93 -16.91
C PRO A 222 10.65 -17.56 -16.69
N LEU A 223 9.44 -17.50 -16.11
CA LEU A 223 8.73 -16.24 -15.88
C LEU A 223 9.37 -15.44 -14.75
N MET A 224 9.81 -16.09 -13.67
CA MET A 224 10.38 -15.42 -12.49
C MET A 224 11.88 -15.05 -12.66
N ARG A 225 12.35 -14.90 -13.91
CA ARG A 225 13.67 -14.33 -14.23
C ARG A 225 13.55 -12.83 -14.35
N ASN A 226 14.47 -12.09 -13.74
CA ASN A 226 14.49 -10.63 -13.80
C ASN A 226 15.85 -10.10 -14.27
N VAL A 227 15.89 -8.82 -14.63
CA VAL A 227 17.06 -8.14 -15.19
C VAL A 227 18.22 -8.06 -14.18
N HIS A 228 17.94 -8.19 -12.88
CA HIS A 228 18.94 -8.23 -11.81
C HIS A 228 19.75 -9.52 -11.77
N SER A 229 19.38 -10.51 -12.59
CA SER A 229 20.18 -11.71 -12.85
C SER A 229 21.43 -11.30 -13.64
N VAL A 230 22.41 -10.71 -12.98
CA VAL A 230 23.74 -10.50 -13.56
C VAL A 230 24.34 -11.86 -13.85
N GLU A 231 24.86 -12.05 -15.07
CA GLU A 231 25.55 -13.25 -15.52
C GLU A 231 26.58 -13.72 -14.47
N PRO A 232 26.68 -15.04 -14.19
CA PRO A 232 27.80 -15.54 -13.44
C PRO A 232 29.10 -15.31 -14.24
N PRO A 233 30.24 -15.03 -13.57
CA PRO A 233 31.55 -14.98 -14.20
C PRO A 233 31.97 -16.32 -14.80
#